data_AF-A0A7C5HXD1-F1
#
_entry.id   AF-A0A7C5HXD1-F1
#
_cell.length_a   1.000
_cell.length_b   1.000
_cell.length_c   1.000
_cell.angle_alpha   90.00
_cell.angle_beta   90.00
_cell.angle_gamma   90.00
#
_symmetry.space_group_name_H-M   'P 1'
#
loop_
_entity.id
_entity.type
_entity.pdbx_description
1 polymer ?
#
loop_
_entity_poly.entity_id
_entity_poly.type
_entity_poly.pdbx_seq_one_letter_code
_entity_poly.pdbx_strand_id
1 'polypeptide(L)' 'MKRAVYPGSFDPITFGHLDILNRASRIFDEVTVLIMNNINKDYFFNWKERLSMAKEA' A
#
# COMPACT_ATOMS: atom_id res chain seq x y z
N MET A 1 12.93 17.79 2.15
CA MET A 1 12.29 16.58 1.58
C MET A 1 11.51 15.88 2.68
N LYS A 2 10.18 15.93 2.63
CA LYS A 2 9.26 15.27 3.55
C LYS A 2 8.90 13.90 2.99
N ARG A 3 9.25 12.84 3.72
CA ARG A 3 8.97 11.44 3.33
C ARG A 3 7.91 10.86 4.26
N ALA A 4 7.01 10.06 3.70
CA ALA A 4 5.99 9.33 4.46
C ALA A 4 6.01 7.84 4.10
N VAL A 5 5.62 7.01 5.06
CA VAL A 5 5.37 5.59 4.85
C VAL A 5 3.87 5.34 5.02
N TYR A 6 3.25 4.65 4.07
CA TYR A 6 1.86 4.23 4.12
C TYR A 6 1.81 2.70 4.23
N PRO A 7 1.90 2.15 5.46
CA PRO A 7 1.93 0.70 5.67
C PRO A 7 0.52 0.11 5.67
N GLY A 8 0.39 -1.09 5.14
CA GLY A 8 -0.88 -1.82 5.14
C GLY A 8 -0.74 -3.25 4.64
N SER A 9 -1.74 -4.07 4.92
CA SER A 9 -1.80 -5.43 4.35
C SER A 9 -2.11 -5.43 2.86
N PHE A 10 -2.96 -4.49 2.41
CA PHE A 10 -3.37 -4.30 1.01
C PHE A 10 -3.77 -5.62 0.33
N ASP A 11 -4.79 -6.27 0.90
CA ASP A 11 -5.25 -7.60 0.53
C ASP A 11 -6.74 -7.58 0.14
N PRO A 12 -7.12 -7.01 -1.02
CA PRO A 12 -6.28 -6.31 -1.99
C PRO A 12 -6.15 -4.79 -1.71
N ILE A 13 -5.36 -4.09 -2.51
CA ILE A 13 -5.45 -2.63 -2.61
C ILE A 13 -6.85 -2.23 -3.12
N THR A 14 -7.39 -1.08 -2.68
CA THR A 14 -8.77 -0.65 -2.98
C THR A 14 -8.76 0.81 -3.41
N PHE A 15 -9.85 1.28 -4.02
CA PHE A 15 -9.99 2.70 -4.37
C PHE A 15 -9.93 3.64 -3.15
N GLY A 16 -10.35 3.17 -1.97
CA GLY A 16 -10.17 3.92 -0.73
C GLY A 16 -8.70 4.06 -0.35
N HIS A 17 -7.89 3.00 -0.53
CA HIS A 17 -6.45 3.07 -0.32
C HIS A 17 -5.79 4.06 -1.30
N LEU A 18 -6.22 4.07 -2.56
CA LEU A 18 -5.73 4.98 -3.59
C LEU A 18 -6.11 6.44 -3.33
N ASP A 19 -7.32 6.71 -2.82
CA ASP A 19 -7.71 8.07 -2.41
C ASP A 19 -6.76 8.62 -1.34
N ILE A 20 -6.47 7.82 -0.31
CA ILE A 20 -5.53 8.22 0.75
C ILE A 20 -4.12 8.43 0.19
N LEU A 21 -3.64 7.55 -0.68
CA LEU A 21 -2.34 7.69 -1.33
C LEU A 21 -2.27 8.98 -2.19
N ASN A 22 -3.32 9.27 -2.96
CA ASN A 22 -3.44 10.48 -3.78
C ASN A 22 -3.49 11.77 -2.96
N ARG A 23 -4.04 11.71 -1.75
CA ARG A 23 -4.03 12.85 -0.82
C ARG A 23 -2.67 13.01 -0.18
N ALA A 24 -2.02 11.92 0.22
CA ALA A 24 -0.68 11.92 0.80
C ALA A 24 0.38 12.44 -0.20
N SER A 25 0.31 12.03 -1.47
CA SER A 25 1.25 12.46 -2.52
C SER A 25 1.22 13.97 -2.80
N ARG A 26 0.16 14.68 -2.39
CA ARG A 26 0.07 16.15 -2.48
C ARG A 26 0.69 16.88 -1.28
N ILE A 27 0.98 16.15 -0.20
CA ILE A 27 1.47 16.72 1.08
C ILE A 27 2.97 16.40 1.29
N PHE A 28 3.39 15.22 0.84
CA PHE A 28 4.74 14.69 1.00
C PHE A 28 5.46 14.62 -0.36
N ASP A 29 6.78 14.82 -0.33
CA ASP A 29 7.60 14.76 -1.54
C ASP A 29 7.78 13.29 -2.01
N GLU A 30 7.71 12.34 -1.08
CA GLU A 30 7.80 10.90 -1.34
C GLU A 30 6.88 10.13 -0.39
N VAL A 31 6.12 9.18 -0.93
CA VAL A 31 5.28 8.25 -0.15
C VAL A 31 5.68 6.82 -0.50
N THR A 32 6.22 6.09 0.46
CA THR A 32 6.51 4.66 0.32
C THR A 32 5.30 3.84 0.76
N VAL A 33 4.66 3.13 -0.17
CA VAL A 33 3.62 2.13 0.15
C VAL A 33 4.29 0.85 0.61
N LEU A 34 4.06 0.45 1.87
CA LEU A 34 4.69 -0.73 2.47
C LEU A 34 3.66 -1.86 2.60
N ILE A 35 3.82 -2.89 1.75
CA ILE A 35 3.00 -4.10 1.80
C ILE A 35 3.49 -4.99 2.94
N MET A 36 2.73 -5.03 4.03
CA MET A 36 3.07 -5.81 5.20
C MET A 36 2.85 -7.30 4.95
N ASN A 37 3.78 -8.13 5.39
CA ASN A 37 3.64 -9.58 5.39
C ASN A 37 3.76 -10.13 6.82
N ASN A 38 2.62 -10.36 7.45
CA ASN A 38 2.53 -10.94 8.79
C ASN A 38 2.25 -12.44 8.68
N ILE A 39 3.19 -13.27 9.15
CA ILE A 39 3.08 -14.74 9.13
C ILE A 39 1.89 -15.28 9.93
N ASN A 40 1.32 -14.49 10.84
CA ASN A 40 0.19 -14.87 11.68
C ASN A 40 -1.17 -14.44 11.09
N LYS A 41 -1.19 -13.87 9.88
CA LYS A 41 -2.43 -13.50 9.18
C LYS A 41 -2.63 -14.40 7.97
N ASP A 42 -3.85 -14.90 7.85
CA ASP A 42 -4.31 -15.53 6.62
C ASP A 42 -4.70 -14.44 5.63
N TYR A 43 -3.94 -14.35 4.54
CA TYR A 43 -4.19 -13.43 3.44
C TYR A 43 -4.99 -14.13 2.34
N PHE A 44 -5.91 -13.40 1.73
CA PHE A 44 -6.64 -13.87 0.55
C PHE A 44 -5.71 -13.96 -0.67
N PHE A 45 -4.81 -12.99 -0.83
CA PHE A 45 -3.78 -12.95 -1.85
C PHE A 45 -2.38 -13.12 -1.26
N ASN A 46 -1.53 -13.86 -1.96
CA ASN A 46 -0.14 -14.01 -1.55
C ASN A 46 0.63 -12.69 -1.71
N TRP A 47 1.81 -12.58 -1.08
CA TRP A 47 2.57 -11.33 -1.05
C TRP A 47 2.96 -10.81 -2.45
N LYS A 48 3.17 -11.69 -3.44
CA LYS A 48 3.50 -11.30 -4.81
C LYS A 48 2.29 -10.70 -5.52
N GLU A 49 1.12 -11.31 -5.35
CA GLU A 49 -0.14 -10.81 -5.93
C GLU A 49 -0.50 -9.44 -5.36
N ARG A 50 -0.40 -9.26 -4.03
CA ARG A 50 -0.61 -7.97 -3.36
C ARG A 50 0.35 -6.89 -3.84
N LEU A 51 1.62 -7.26 -4.05
CA LEU A 51 2.62 -6.35 -4.61
C LEU A 51 2.33 -5.99 -6.07
N SER A 52 1.87 -6.95 -6.89
CA SER A 52 1.50 -6.70 -8.29
C SER A 52 0.31 -5.76 -8.39
N MET A 53 -0.78 -6.08 -7.67
CA MET A 53 -1.97 -5.24 -7.62
C MET A 53 -1.66 -3.82 -7.14
N ALA A 54 -0.79 -3.66 -6.14
CA ALA A 54 -0.39 -2.33 -5.65
C ALA A 54 0.51 -1.55 -6.63
N LYS A 55 1.21 -2.22 -7.56
CA LYS A 55 2.02 -1.58 -8.60
C LYS A 55 1.21 -1.21 -9.84
N GLU A 56 0.16 -1.96 -10.14
CA GLU A 56 -0.71 -1.77 -11.31
C GLU A 56 -1.83 -0.74 -11.06
N ALA A 57 -2.20 -0.52 -9.79
CA ALA A 57 -3.23 0.41 -9.33
C ALA A 57 -2.78 1.88 -9.37
#